data_AF-G7M582-F1
#
_entry.id   AF-G7M582-F1
#
_cell.length_a   1.000
_cell.length_b   1.000
_cell.length_c   1.000
_cell.angle_alpha   90.00
_cell.angle_beta   90.00
_cell.angle_gamma   90.00
#
_symmetry.space_group_name_H-M   'P 1'
#
loop_
_entity.id
_entity.type
_entity.pdbx_description
1 polymer ?
#
loop_
_entity_poly.entity_id
_entity_poly.type
_entity_poly.pdbx_seq_one_letter_code
_entity_poly.pdbx_strand_id
1 'polypeptide(L)'
;MVNEIAVYINKLDEIADLNETGIIKIFSKDNNWRVIRELPFKFHSTKGKEDIRLDTLNIAEILGSCKIFVAKEFSDLAYTMLEGLGVSTWKMKGRSSEVLDYILEKEKEEAEEIKIIDSENFNDKNQTVKPMEIGNNGCYILNVRELQDRNIGITTKQALMPFLNEGNFNELILTCSHIPGWLESYLTKLNFNFQFSEVGEGDYLIIVNKK
;
A
#
# COMPACT_ATOMS: atom_id res chain seq x y z
N MET A 1 -1.11 -1.37 -17.24
CA MET A 1 -0.97 -2.78 -16.81
C MET A 1 0.25 -2.86 -15.94
N VAL A 2 0.12 -3.51 -14.79
CA VAL A 2 1.25 -3.84 -13.93
C VAL A 2 1.99 -5.00 -14.59
N ASN A 3 3.16 -4.73 -15.15
CA ASN A 3 3.99 -5.78 -15.76
C ASN A 3 5.39 -5.84 -15.13
N GLU A 4 5.67 -5.00 -14.14
CA GLU A 4 6.98 -4.89 -13.51
C GLU A 4 6.89 -5.15 -12.02
N ILE A 5 7.82 -5.95 -11.51
CA ILE A 5 7.97 -6.26 -10.09
C ILE A 5 9.43 -6.10 -9.72
N ALA A 6 9.72 -5.28 -8.73
CA ALA A 6 11.06 -5.17 -8.17
C ALA A 6 11.18 -6.02 -6.90
N VAL A 7 12.25 -6.81 -6.81
CA VAL A 7 12.52 -7.70 -5.68
C VAL A 7 13.88 -7.38 -5.09
N TYR A 8 13.94 -7.22 -3.78
CA TYR A 8 15.18 -7.11 -3.02
C TYR A 8 15.71 -8.49 -2.68
N ILE A 9 16.87 -8.85 -3.22
CA ILE A 9 17.45 -10.19 -3.11
C ILE A 9 18.86 -10.17 -2.55
N ASN A 10 19.28 -11.30 -1.98
CA ASN A 10 20.66 -11.56 -1.62
C ASN A 10 21.44 -12.14 -2.83
N LYS A 11 22.72 -12.49 -2.61
CA LYS A 11 23.58 -13.07 -3.65
C LYS A 11 23.16 -14.47 -4.12
N LEU A 12 22.25 -15.14 -3.42
CA LEU A 12 21.73 -16.47 -3.73
C LEU A 12 20.36 -16.40 -4.44
N ASP A 13 19.92 -15.21 -4.84
CA ASP A 13 18.61 -14.96 -5.47
C ASP A 13 17.40 -15.22 -4.55
N GLU A 14 17.64 -15.22 -3.24
CA GLU A 14 16.58 -15.30 -2.23
C GLU A 14 16.16 -13.90 -1.79
N ILE A 15 14.87 -13.74 -1.52
CA ILE A 15 14.29 -12.48 -1.05
C ILE A 15 14.91 -12.14 0.31
N ALA A 16 15.51 -10.95 0.39
CA ALA A 16 16.35 -10.53 1.51
C ALA A 16 15.65 -9.52 2.42
N ASP A 17 16.10 -9.46 3.67
CA ASP A 17 15.71 -8.41 4.61
C ASP A 17 16.32 -7.09 4.13
N LEU A 18 15.54 -6.00 4.12
CA LEU A 18 16.03 -4.72 3.63
C LEU A 18 17.28 -4.24 4.40
N ASN A 19 17.43 -4.62 5.68
CA ASN A 19 18.58 -4.28 6.51
C ASN A 19 19.90 -4.98 6.09
N GLU A 20 19.82 -6.01 5.25
CA GLU A 20 20.97 -6.70 4.69
C GLU A 20 21.47 -5.98 3.43
N THR A 21 22.71 -6.23 3.02
CA THR A 21 23.18 -5.76 1.71
C THR A 21 22.66 -6.69 0.62
N GLY A 22 22.06 -6.12 -0.42
CA GLY A 22 21.38 -6.88 -1.45
C GLY A 22 21.43 -6.23 -2.82
N ILE A 23 20.57 -6.73 -3.70
CA ILE A 23 20.42 -6.26 -5.07
C ILE A 23 18.93 -6.01 -5.27
N ILE A 24 18.58 -4.85 -5.82
CA ILE A 24 17.24 -4.62 -6.35
C ILE A 24 17.23 -5.16 -7.78
N LYS A 25 16.45 -6.22 -7.99
CA LYS A 25 16.25 -6.86 -9.29
C LYS A 25 14.84 -6.55 -9.79
N ILE A 26 14.73 -5.90 -10.94
CA ILE A 26 13.45 -5.55 -11.56
C ILE A 26 13.14 -6.54 -12.67
N PHE A 27 12.02 -7.23 -12.51
CA PHE A 27 11.47 -8.18 -13.46
C PHE A 27 10.37 -7.52 -14.27
N SER A 28 10.28 -7.90 -15.55
CA SER A 28 9.18 -7.55 -16.44
C SER A 28 8.56 -8.81 -17.01
N LYS A 29 7.22 -8.86 -17.08
CA LYS A 29 6.48 -9.96 -17.70
C LYS A 29 5.88 -9.51 -19.03
N ASP A 30 6.38 -10.12 -20.11
CA ASP A 30 5.72 -10.15 -21.42
C ASP A 30 5.03 -11.52 -21.58
N ASN A 31 5.78 -12.51 -22.09
CA ASN A 31 5.36 -13.92 -22.10
C ASN A 31 6.00 -14.73 -20.95
N ASN A 32 7.27 -14.44 -20.65
CA ASN A 32 8.03 -15.01 -19.55
C ASN A 32 8.63 -13.87 -18.72
N TRP A 33 8.94 -14.16 -17.46
CA TRP A 33 9.67 -13.22 -16.61
C TRP A 33 11.09 -13.03 -17.11
N ARG A 34 11.49 -11.77 -17.28
CA ARG A 34 12.86 -11.38 -17.62
C ARG A 34 13.32 -10.29 -16.69
N VAL A 35 14.62 -10.31 -16.38
CA VAL A 35 15.23 -9.23 -15.62
C VAL A 35 15.54 -8.08 -16.58
N ILE A 36 15.05 -6.88 -16.25
CA ILE A 36 15.27 -5.67 -17.06
C ILE A 36 16.24 -4.70 -16.38
N ARG A 37 16.49 -4.86 -15.08
CA ARG A 37 17.43 -4.04 -14.30
C ARG A 37 17.91 -4.78 -13.06
N GLU A 38 19.19 -4.63 -12.74
CA GLU A 38 19.79 -5.10 -11.47
C GLU A 38 20.74 -4.04 -10.94
N LEU A 39 20.57 -3.67 -9.68
CA LEU A 39 21.37 -2.64 -9.02
C LEU A 39 21.76 -3.11 -7.61
N PRO A 40 23.05 -3.13 -7.26
CA PRO A 40 23.43 -3.35 -5.87
C PRO A 40 22.89 -2.20 -5.02
N PHE A 41 22.30 -2.54 -3.89
CA PHE A 41 21.70 -1.56 -3.00
C PHE A 41 21.97 -1.95 -1.55
N LYS A 42 22.15 -0.95 -0.70
CA LYS A 42 22.36 -1.14 0.72
C LYS A 42 21.50 -0.15 1.47
N PHE A 43 20.61 -0.70 2.29
CA PHE A 43 19.80 0.09 3.20
C PHE A 43 20.56 0.33 4.51
N HIS A 44 20.55 1.57 4.98
CA HIS A 44 21.30 2.05 6.13
C HIS A 44 20.36 2.34 7.30
N SER A 45 19.56 1.36 7.70
CA SER A 45 18.59 1.51 8.81
C SER A 45 19.21 1.80 10.17
N THR A 46 20.50 1.46 10.36
CA THR A 46 21.18 1.56 11.66
C THR A 46 21.72 2.96 11.99
N LYS A 47 21.67 3.90 11.05
CA LYS A 47 22.25 5.24 11.21
C LYS A 47 21.24 6.34 11.60
N GLY A 48 19.95 6.03 11.62
CA GLY A 48 18.88 6.92 12.08
C GLY A 48 17.75 7.09 11.06
N LYS A 49 16.75 7.92 11.41
CA LYS A 49 15.54 8.12 10.58
C LYS A 49 15.80 8.87 9.27
N GLU A 50 16.84 9.69 9.19
CA GLU A 50 17.17 10.46 7.98
C GLU A 50 17.73 9.55 6.87
N ASP A 51 18.57 8.59 7.22
CA ASP A 51 19.10 7.61 6.27
C ASP A 51 18.00 6.69 5.72
N ILE A 52 17.05 6.27 6.57
CA ILE A 52 15.87 5.49 6.13
C ILE A 52 15.06 6.27 5.07
N ARG A 53 14.90 7.59 5.25
CA ARG A 53 14.17 8.43 4.30
C ARG A 53 14.92 8.52 2.97
N LEU A 54 16.22 8.82 3.02
CA LEU A 54 17.06 8.93 1.82
C LEU A 54 17.10 7.61 1.05
N ASP A 55 17.31 6.49 1.75
CA ASP A 55 17.34 5.17 1.13
C ASP A 55 15.98 4.81 0.53
N THR A 56 14.87 5.19 1.17
CA THR A 56 13.53 4.97 0.62
C THR A 56 13.30 5.78 -0.67
N LEU A 57 13.76 7.04 -0.71
CA LEU A 57 13.70 7.86 -1.92
C LEU A 57 14.59 7.27 -3.04
N ASN A 58 15.78 6.77 -2.69
CA ASN A 58 16.66 6.09 -3.64
C ASN A 58 16.00 4.83 -4.21
N ILE A 59 15.32 4.03 -3.38
CA ILE A 59 14.53 2.88 -3.85
C ILE A 59 13.46 3.36 -4.84
N ALA A 60 12.67 4.37 -4.48
CA ALA A 60 11.61 4.90 -5.35
C ALA A 60 12.14 5.41 -6.70
N GLU A 61 13.31 6.08 -6.70
CA GLU A 61 13.99 6.52 -7.92
C GLU A 61 14.43 5.32 -8.77
N ILE A 62 15.02 4.29 -8.16
CA ILE A 62 15.43 3.06 -8.84
C ILE A 62 14.23 2.36 -9.49
N LEU A 63 13.10 2.30 -8.80
CA LEU A 63 11.85 1.70 -9.28
C LEU A 63 11.31 2.44 -10.51
N GLY A 64 11.39 3.77 -10.53
CA GLY A 64 10.88 4.60 -11.62
C GLY A 64 9.38 4.36 -11.87
N SER A 65 9.05 3.73 -13.01
CA SER A 65 7.68 3.37 -13.37
C SER A 65 7.17 2.12 -12.64
N CYS A 66 8.06 1.27 -12.11
CA CYS A 66 7.67 0.08 -11.37
C CYS A 66 6.98 0.49 -10.06
N LYS A 67 5.79 -0.08 -9.81
CA LYS A 67 4.96 0.23 -8.64
C LYS A 67 4.84 -0.90 -7.65
N ILE A 68 5.63 -1.96 -7.80
CA ILE A 68 5.64 -3.10 -6.88
C ILE A 68 7.05 -3.30 -6.36
N PHE A 69 7.20 -3.36 -5.04
CA PHE A 69 8.46 -3.66 -4.39
C PHE A 69 8.32 -4.77 -3.36
N VAL A 70 9.17 -5.79 -3.48
CA VAL A 70 9.14 -7.01 -2.69
C VAL A 70 10.41 -7.11 -1.86
N ALA A 71 10.28 -7.35 -0.57
CA ALA A 71 11.40 -7.67 0.31
C ALA A 71 10.95 -8.67 1.38
N LYS A 72 11.88 -9.18 2.17
CA LYS A 72 11.57 -10.09 3.27
C LYS A 72 10.94 -9.37 4.44
N GLU A 73 11.53 -8.23 4.79
CA GLU A 73 11.06 -7.35 5.84
C GLU A 73 11.38 -5.89 5.49
N PHE A 74 10.59 -4.99 6.07
CA PHE A 74 10.72 -3.53 5.94
C PHE A 74 10.69 -2.90 7.33
N SER A 75 11.40 -1.79 7.50
CA SER A 75 11.12 -0.89 8.62
C SER A 75 9.78 -0.17 8.40
N ASP A 76 9.03 0.12 9.46
CA ASP A 76 7.71 0.77 9.37
C ASP A 76 7.75 2.13 8.63
N LEU A 77 8.84 2.89 8.83
CA LEU A 77 9.04 4.17 8.15
C LEU A 77 9.24 3.99 6.63
N ALA A 78 10.05 3.01 6.21
CA ALA A 78 10.26 2.70 4.80
C ALA A 78 8.97 2.19 4.13
N TYR A 79 8.25 1.30 4.81
CA TYR A 79 6.95 0.80 4.36
C TYR A 79 5.97 1.96 4.13
N THR A 80 5.80 2.82 5.13
CA THR A 80 4.89 3.98 5.07
C THR A 80 5.26 4.93 3.94
N MET A 81 6.55 5.20 3.74
CA MET A 81 7.02 6.10 2.69
C MET A 81 6.86 5.51 1.29
N LEU A 82 7.17 4.23 1.08
CA LEU A 82 6.98 3.57 -0.22
C LEU A 82 5.50 3.54 -0.61
N GLU A 83 4.62 3.19 0.33
CA GLU A 83 3.17 3.24 0.13
C GLU A 83 2.69 4.66 -0.19
N GLY A 84 3.20 5.68 0.51
CA GLY A 84 2.90 7.09 0.26
C GLY A 84 3.32 7.58 -1.13
N LEU A 85 4.35 6.96 -1.73
CA LEU A 85 4.82 7.20 -3.09
C LEU A 85 4.06 6.36 -4.13
N GLY A 86 3.04 5.61 -3.71
CA GLY A 86 2.21 4.76 -4.57
C GLY A 86 2.90 3.46 -5.00
N VAL A 87 3.89 3.00 -4.24
CA VAL A 87 4.52 1.68 -4.42
C VAL A 87 3.77 0.68 -3.55
N SER A 88 3.24 -0.37 -4.15
CA SER A 88 2.69 -1.54 -3.47
C SER A 88 3.82 -2.40 -2.91
N THR A 89 3.84 -2.58 -1.60
CA THR A 89 4.92 -3.30 -0.90
C THR A 89 4.51 -4.69 -0.46
N TRP A 90 5.36 -5.69 -0.75
CA TRP A 90 5.08 -7.09 -0.47
C TRP A 90 6.17 -7.70 0.43
N LYS A 91 5.76 -8.28 1.57
CA LYS A 91 6.62 -9.05 2.46
C LYS A 91 6.59 -10.54 2.09
N MET A 92 7.70 -11.07 1.56
CA MET A 92 7.77 -12.42 1.01
C MET A 92 9.07 -13.13 1.39
N LYS A 93 9.07 -14.47 1.34
CA LYS A 93 10.26 -15.31 1.57
C LYS A 93 10.42 -16.29 0.43
N GLY A 94 11.62 -16.86 0.30
CA GLY A 94 11.93 -17.84 -0.75
C GLY A 94 12.69 -17.20 -1.92
N ARG A 95 12.67 -17.87 -3.07
CA ARG A 95 13.37 -17.39 -4.27
C ARG A 95 12.57 -16.34 -5.00
N SER A 96 13.29 -15.41 -5.64
CA SER A 96 12.67 -14.32 -6.40
C SER A 96 11.70 -14.85 -7.47
N SER A 97 12.06 -15.90 -8.20
CA SER A 97 11.25 -16.49 -9.28
C SER A 97 9.95 -17.16 -8.81
N GLU A 98 9.87 -17.59 -7.54
CA GLU A 98 8.74 -18.37 -7.02
C GLU A 98 7.53 -17.47 -6.66
N VAL A 99 7.76 -16.18 -6.43
CA VAL A 99 6.72 -15.26 -5.93
C VAL A 99 6.11 -14.38 -7.02
N LEU A 100 6.76 -14.24 -8.18
CA LEU A 100 6.39 -13.23 -9.18
C LEU A 100 4.99 -13.44 -9.74
N ASP A 101 4.63 -14.70 -10.08
CA ASP A 101 3.31 -15.00 -10.65
C ASP A 101 2.20 -14.77 -9.64
N TYR A 102 2.40 -15.19 -8.39
CA TYR A 102 1.45 -14.98 -7.30
C TYR A 102 1.19 -13.49 -7.06
N ILE A 103 2.25 -12.68 -6.97
CA ILE A 103 2.13 -11.24 -6.73
C ILE A 103 1.40 -10.58 -7.90
N LEU A 104 1.78 -10.92 -9.14
CA LEU A 104 1.14 -10.35 -10.32
C LEU A 104 -0.34 -10.72 -10.41
N GLU A 105 -0.70 -11.95 -10.06
CA GLU A 105 -2.10 -12.39 -10.01
C GLU A 105 -2.88 -11.59 -8.97
N LYS A 106 -2.36 -11.45 -7.75
CA LYS A 106 -3.02 -10.68 -6.69
C LYS A 106 -3.19 -9.20 -7.03
N GLU A 107 -2.18 -8.58 -7.62
CA GLU A 107 -2.25 -7.17 -8.06
C GLU A 107 -3.26 -6.97 -9.20
N LYS A 108 -3.46 -7.99 -10.05
CA LYS A 108 -4.49 -7.96 -11.09
C LYS A 108 -5.88 -8.14 -10.50
N GLU A 109 -6.07 -9.11 -9.60
CA GLU A 109 -7.31 -9.31 -8.87
C GLU A 109 -7.72 -8.01 -8.16
N GLU A 110 -6.80 -7.38 -7.42
CA GLU A 110 -7.05 -6.09 -6.76
C GLU A 110 -7.44 -4.99 -7.75
N ALA A 111 -6.73 -4.89 -8.89
CA ALA A 111 -7.04 -3.90 -9.91
C ALA A 111 -8.37 -4.18 -10.64
N GLU A 112 -8.85 -5.43 -10.65
CA GLU A 112 -10.14 -5.83 -11.21
C GLU A 112 -11.27 -5.63 -10.19
N GLU A 113 -11.07 -5.98 -8.92
CA GLU A 113 -12.02 -5.73 -7.84
C GLU A 113 -12.32 -4.23 -7.68
N ILE A 114 -11.30 -3.37 -7.75
CA ILE A 114 -11.49 -1.90 -7.75
C ILE A 114 -12.38 -1.46 -8.91
N LYS A 115 -12.22 -2.04 -10.10
CA LYS A 115 -13.05 -1.70 -11.28
C LYS A 115 -14.47 -2.23 -11.17
N ILE A 116 -14.65 -3.39 -10.53
CA ILE A 116 -15.97 -4.01 -10.31
C ILE A 116 -16.76 -3.16 -9.32
N ILE A 117 -16.14 -2.71 -8.23
CA ILE A 117 -16.80 -1.84 -7.25
C ILE A 117 -17.16 -0.48 -7.85
N ASP A 118 -16.32 0.09 -8.72
CA ASP A 118 -16.65 1.31 -9.48
C ASP A 118 -17.84 1.12 -10.46
N SER A 119 -18.25 -0.13 -10.75
CA SER A 119 -19.27 -0.45 -11.77
C SER A 119 -20.58 -1.04 -11.24
N GLU A 120 -20.61 -1.71 -10.08
CA GLU A 120 -21.83 -2.32 -9.54
C GLU A 120 -21.91 -2.21 -8.00
N ASN A 121 -23.01 -1.62 -7.51
CA ASN A 121 -23.45 -1.61 -6.11
C ASN A 121 -23.47 -3.05 -5.55
N PHE A 122 -22.38 -3.51 -4.93
CA PHE A 122 -22.25 -4.91 -4.54
C PHE A 122 -22.96 -5.23 -3.22
N ASN A 123 -23.96 -6.09 -3.36
CA ASN A 123 -24.79 -6.73 -2.36
C ASN A 123 -24.02 -7.89 -1.70
N ASP A 124 -23.88 -7.80 -0.37
CA ASP A 124 -23.89 -8.86 0.65
C ASP A 124 -23.32 -10.27 0.33
N LYS A 125 -22.13 -10.59 0.90
CA LYS A 125 -21.83 -11.87 1.62
C LYS A 125 -20.36 -12.17 2.01
N ASN A 126 -19.44 -11.22 1.94
CA ASN A 126 -18.21 -11.27 2.75
C ASN A 126 -18.27 -10.07 3.70
N GLN A 127 -17.98 -10.25 4.99
CA GLN A 127 -17.93 -9.17 5.98
C GLN A 127 -16.95 -8.10 5.50
N THR A 128 -17.49 -7.15 4.74
CA THR A 128 -16.74 -6.08 4.12
C THR A 128 -16.78 -4.96 5.14
N VAL A 129 -15.62 -4.58 5.66
CA VAL A 129 -15.48 -3.41 6.54
C VAL A 129 -15.73 -2.18 5.68
N LYS A 130 -17.01 -1.82 5.50
CA LYS A 130 -17.48 -0.67 4.71
C LYS A 130 -17.82 0.49 5.65
N PRO A 131 -17.60 1.75 5.22
CA PRO A 131 -18.12 2.91 5.95
C PRO A 131 -19.63 2.80 6.19
N MET A 132 -20.04 2.99 7.45
CA MET A 132 -21.44 2.96 7.87
C MET A 132 -22.02 4.37 7.88
N GLU A 133 -23.16 4.58 7.23
CA GLU A 133 -23.84 5.87 7.27
C GLU A 133 -24.46 6.14 8.64
N ILE A 134 -24.32 7.37 9.13
CA ILE A 134 -24.98 7.84 10.35
C ILE A 134 -25.94 8.98 10.01
N GLY A 135 -27.21 8.81 10.41
CA GLY A 135 -28.19 9.90 10.43
C GLY A 135 -28.81 10.30 9.08
N ASN A 136 -28.48 9.62 7.98
CA ASN A 136 -29.02 9.85 6.62
C ASN A 136 -28.67 11.20 5.98
N ASN A 137 -27.47 11.73 6.25
CA ASN A 137 -26.98 12.99 5.66
C ASN A 137 -25.72 12.82 4.80
N GLY A 138 -25.40 11.60 4.36
CA GLY A 138 -24.14 11.32 3.67
C GLY A 138 -22.91 11.45 4.57
N CYS A 139 -23.10 11.32 5.89
CA CYS A 139 -22.02 11.24 6.88
C CYS A 139 -21.74 9.77 7.17
N TYR A 140 -20.50 9.33 6.96
CA TYR A 140 -20.10 7.94 7.11
C TYR A 140 -19.01 7.80 8.16
N ILE A 141 -19.01 6.68 8.90
CA ILE A 141 -17.95 6.32 9.83
C ILE A 141 -17.31 4.99 9.45
N LEU A 142 -16.00 4.88 9.54
CA LEU A 142 -15.30 3.60 9.44
C LEU A 142 -14.22 3.48 10.51
N ASN A 143 -14.30 2.41 11.29
CA ASN A 143 -13.23 2.03 12.20
C ASN A 143 -12.27 1.08 11.48
N VAL A 144 -11.11 1.58 11.09
CA VAL A 144 -10.08 0.77 10.42
C VAL A 144 -9.07 0.17 11.40
N ARG A 145 -9.21 0.41 12.71
CA ARG A 145 -8.35 -0.23 13.73
C ARG A 145 -8.45 -1.74 13.67
N GLU A 146 -9.65 -2.28 13.46
CA GLU A 146 -9.83 -3.72 13.35
C GLU A 146 -9.10 -4.32 12.14
N LEU A 147 -8.93 -3.55 11.06
CA LEU A 147 -8.12 -3.93 9.90
C LEU A 147 -6.61 -3.84 10.17
N GLN A 148 -6.20 -2.93 11.05
CA GLN A 148 -4.80 -2.71 11.40
C GLN A 148 -4.31 -3.69 12.47
N ASP A 149 -5.21 -4.10 13.37
CA ASP A 149 -4.88 -4.96 14.52
C ASP A 149 -5.11 -6.45 14.22
N ARG A 150 -6.01 -6.79 13.28
CA ARG A 150 -6.28 -8.17 12.88
C ARG A 150 -5.74 -8.39 11.47
N ASN A 151 -4.94 -9.44 11.28
CA ASN A 151 -4.51 -9.88 9.96
C ASN A 151 -5.67 -10.61 9.24
N ILE A 152 -6.74 -9.88 8.94
CA ILE A 152 -7.98 -10.37 8.31
C ILE A 152 -7.87 -10.49 6.78
N GLY A 153 -6.66 -10.40 6.23
CA GLY A 153 -6.38 -10.61 4.82
C GLY A 153 -6.80 -9.47 3.90
N ILE A 154 -7.28 -8.35 4.44
CA ILE A 154 -7.53 -7.12 3.69
C ILE A 154 -6.84 -5.91 4.33
N THR A 155 -6.29 -5.01 3.52
CA THR A 155 -5.58 -3.80 3.96
C THR A 155 -6.52 -2.61 4.09
N THR A 156 -6.13 -1.60 4.89
CA THR A 156 -6.86 -0.32 4.99
C THR A 156 -7.08 0.34 3.62
N LYS A 157 -6.17 0.11 2.67
CA LYS A 157 -6.27 0.60 1.29
C LYS A 157 -7.40 -0.08 0.52
N GLN A 158 -7.52 -1.40 0.60
CA GLN A 158 -8.59 -2.18 -0.04
C GLN A 158 -9.97 -1.81 0.53
N ALA A 159 -10.07 -1.53 1.83
CA ALA A 159 -11.34 -1.16 2.45
C ALA A 159 -11.80 0.27 2.08
N LEU A 160 -10.88 1.21 1.90
CA LEU A 160 -11.19 2.63 1.71
C LEU A 160 -11.22 3.10 0.27
N MET A 161 -10.33 2.59 -0.59
CA MET A 161 -10.21 3.08 -1.97
C MET A 161 -11.54 3.06 -2.75
N PRO A 162 -12.37 2.02 -2.69
CA PRO A 162 -13.60 1.99 -3.47
C PRO A 162 -14.58 3.09 -3.05
N PHE A 163 -14.75 3.28 -1.73
CA PHE A 163 -15.62 4.31 -1.19
C PHE A 163 -15.12 5.73 -1.50
N LEU A 164 -13.79 5.94 -1.46
CA LEU A 164 -13.18 7.22 -1.82
C LEU A 164 -13.32 7.54 -3.31
N ASN A 165 -13.26 6.51 -4.17
CA ASN A 165 -13.42 6.66 -5.63
C ASN A 165 -14.84 7.00 -6.04
N GLU A 166 -15.82 6.33 -5.44
CA GLU A 166 -17.23 6.66 -5.65
C GLU A 166 -17.52 8.12 -5.25
N GLY A 167 -16.90 8.57 -4.15
CA GLY A 167 -17.02 9.95 -3.67
C GLY A 167 -18.45 10.32 -3.29
N ASN A 168 -19.36 9.37 -3.05
CA ASN A 168 -20.76 9.62 -2.73
C ASN A 168 -21.01 9.88 -1.24
N PHE A 169 -20.18 10.72 -0.62
CA PHE A 169 -20.33 11.15 0.78
C PHE A 169 -20.15 12.66 0.90
N ASN A 170 -20.69 13.24 1.97
CA ASN A 170 -20.44 14.61 2.36
C ASN A 170 -19.27 14.68 3.35
N GLU A 171 -19.28 13.77 4.32
CA GLU A 171 -18.25 13.64 5.35
C GLU A 171 -17.97 12.16 5.61
N LEU A 172 -16.69 11.80 5.71
CA LEU A 172 -16.22 10.48 6.09
C LEU A 172 -15.31 10.63 7.30
N ILE A 173 -15.67 9.95 8.39
CA ILE A 173 -14.94 9.92 9.65
C ILE A 173 -14.24 8.56 9.78
N LEU A 174 -12.92 8.57 9.88
CA LEU A 174 -12.11 7.36 10.02
C LEU A 174 -11.44 7.34 11.40
N THR A 175 -11.47 6.19 12.07
CA THR A 175 -10.65 5.95 13.26
C THR A 175 -9.59 4.89 12.97
N CYS A 176 -8.33 5.20 13.28
CA CYS A 176 -7.18 4.32 12.98
C CYS A 176 -6.15 4.34 14.10
N SER A 177 -5.41 3.23 14.25
CA SER A 177 -4.27 3.07 15.18
C SER A 177 -2.99 3.68 14.60
N HIS A 178 -2.97 3.91 13.28
CA HIS A 178 -1.97 4.73 12.59
C HIS A 178 -2.57 5.30 11.30
N ILE A 179 -2.19 6.50 10.92
CA ILE A 179 -2.64 7.11 9.66
C ILE A 179 -1.96 6.38 8.48
N PRO A 180 -2.71 5.82 7.52
CA PRO A 180 -2.11 5.17 6.37
C PRO A 180 -1.33 6.17 5.50
N GLY A 181 -0.07 5.90 5.20
CA GLY A 181 0.81 6.83 4.48
C GLY A 181 0.35 7.20 3.06
N TRP A 182 -0.48 6.37 2.43
CA TRP A 182 -1.07 6.65 1.11
C TRP A 182 -2.25 7.62 1.16
N LEU A 183 -2.92 7.74 2.32
CA LEU A 183 -4.25 8.35 2.41
C LEU A 183 -4.22 9.83 2.08
N GLU A 184 -3.27 10.58 2.62
CA GLU A 184 -3.14 12.02 2.37
C GLU A 184 -2.93 12.35 0.89
N SER A 185 -1.93 11.70 0.27
CA SER A 185 -1.64 11.85 -1.17
C SER A 185 -2.85 11.47 -2.03
N TYR A 186 -3.58 10.44 -1.62
CA TYR A 186 -4.76 9.96 -2.33
C TYR A 186 -5.94 10.91 -2.24
N LEU A 187 -6.27 11.39 -1.03
CA LEU A 187 -7.33 12.37 -0.80
C LEU A 187 -7.03 13.70 -1.51
N THR A 188 -5.76 14.12 -1.52
CA THR A 188 -5.31 15.30 -2.26
C THR A 188 -5.52 15.12 -3.77
N LYS A 189 -5.17 13.96 -4.32
CA LYS A 189 -5.40 13.64 -5.74
C LYS A 189 -6.88 13.65 -6.11
N LEU A 190 -7.75 13.16 -5.23
CA LEU A 190 -9.20 13.17 -5.41
C LEU A 190 -9.85 14.53 -5.07
N ASN A 191 -9.05 15.53 -4.71
CA ASN A 191 -9.50 16.88 -4.39
C ASN A 191 -10.47 16.97 -3.20
N PHE A 192 -10.31 16.11 -2.20
CA PHE A 192 -11.02 16.20 -0.93
C PHE A 192 -10.35 17.19 0.04
N ASN A 193 -11.13 17.72 0.97
CA ASN A 193 -10.62 18.35 2.20
C ASN A 193 -10.43 17.28 3.27
N PHE A 194 -9.38 17.39 4.07
CA PHE A 194 -9.17 16.42 5.15
C PHE A 194 -8.46 17.04 6.35
N GLN A 195 -8.70 16.45 7.52
CA GLN A 195 -8.04 16.80 8.77
C GLN A 195 -7.66 15.53 9.52
N PHE A 196 -6.43 15.49 10.03
CA PHE A 196 -5.94 14.46 10.93
C PHE A 196 -5.86 15.03 12.35
N SER A 197 -6.38 14.28 13.32
CA SER A 197 -6.36 14.65 14.73
C SER A 197 -5.97 13.44 15.58
N GLU A 198 -5.04 13.61 16.51
CA GLU A 198 -4.76 12.61 17.55
C GLU A 198 -5.81 12.73 18.66
N VAL A 199 -6.50 11.64 18.97
CA VAL A 199 -7.62 11.59 19.95
C VAL A 199 -7.29 10.76 21.20
N GLY A 200 -6.08 10.19 21.27
CA GLY A 200 -5.55 9.39 22.38
C GLY A 200 -4.16 8.86 22.06
N GLU A 201 -3.54 8.14 23.00
CA GLU A 201 -2.18 7.59 22.82
C GLU A 201 -2.15 6.58 21.66
N GLY A 202 -1.66 7.01 20.49
CA GLY A 202 -1.62 6.18 19.28
C GLY A 202 -2.93 6.09 18.51
N ASP A 203 -3.91 6.94 18.83
CA ASP A 203 -5.25 6.90 18.25
C ASP A 203 -5.51 8.13 17.38
N TYR A 204 -5.84 7.90 16.10
CA TYR A 204 -6.07 8.97 15.13
C TYR A 204 -7.50 8.99 14.61
N LEU A 205 -8.03 10.19 14.49
CA LEU A 205 -9.29 10.52 13.83
C LEU A 205 -8.97 11.27 12.54
N ILE A 206 -9.60 10.85 11.45
CA ILE A 206 -9.46 11.47 10.14
C ILE A 206 -10.84 11.90 9.69
N ILE A 207 -11.00 13.17 9.38
CA ILE A 207 -12.25 13.71 8.82
C ILE A 207 -11.96 14.07 7.38
N VAL A 208 -12.72 13.51 6.45
CA VAL A 208 -12.62 13.74 5.02
C VAL A 208 -13.93 14.35 4.53
N ASN A 209 -13.84 15.49 3.85
CA ASN A 209 -14.97 16.24 3.34
C ASN A 209 -14.82 16.50 1.86
N LYS A 210 -15.93 16.66 1.16
CA LYS A 210 -15.91 17.28 -0.17
C LYS A 210 -15.41 18.73 -0.09
N LYS A 211 -14.74 19.16 -1.16
CA LYS A 211 -14.46 20.57 -1.40
C LYS A 211 -15.71 21.30 -1.89
#